data_AF-L0EVA3-F1
#
_entry.id   AF-L0EVA3-F1
#
_cell.length_a   1.000
_cell.length_b   1.000
_cell.length_c   1.000
_cell.angle_alpha   90.00
_cell.angle_beta   90.00
_cell.angle_gamma   90.00
#
_symmetry.space_group_name_H-M   'P 1'
#
loop_
_entity.id
_entity.type
_entity.pdbx_description
1 polymer ?
#
loop_
_entity_poly.entity_id
_entity_poly.type
_entity_poly.pdbx_seq_one_letter_code
_entity_poly.pdbx_strand_id
1 'polypeptide(L)'
;MKVPTRVVMTTFAFAVTACSSLNNNLQQHSSVHKSFIEGIWEDQNGIISTFQSDGTFKTHSTDGSNTTLATGFYRQTSATEVDIDMTSLVRNSLQRIHCSLVKEEKLSCTSENNSHFSLSRSKFTPPPNNPLSLSSPQNPPQVSQDTTQILSSGTQTTQTTQSSHGIPTAPSPDMPPPSQSQIED
;
A
#
# COMPACT_ATOMS: atom_id res chain seq x y z
N MET A 1 40.57 -41.98 -67.74
CA MET A 1 40.88 -43.18 -66.93
C MET A 1 40.05 -43.13 -65.66
N LYS A 2 39.39 -44.24 -65.31
CA LYS A 2 38.41 -44.40 -64.22
C LYS A 2 39.13 -44.83 -62.93
N VAL A 3 38.78 -44.26 -61.78
CA VAL A 3 39.22 -44.76 -60.47
C VAL A 3 37.98 -45.13 -59.64
N PRO A 4 37.79 -46.39 -59.21
CA PRO A 4 36.64 -46.79 -58.43
C PRO A 4 36.84 -46.47 -56.94
N THR A 5 35.96 -45.64 -56.39
CA THR A 5 35.89 -45.30 -54.96
C THR A 5 35.20 -46.44 -54.21
N ARG A 6 35.90 -47.08 -53.26
CA ARG A 6 35.31 -48.09 -52.37
C ARG A 6 34.74 -47.45 -51.12
N VAL A 7 33.47 -47.70 -50.88
CA VAL A 7 32.71 -47.38 -49.67
C VAL A 7 33.11 -48.36 -48.56
N VAL A 8 33.50 -47.85 -47.39
CA VAL A 8 33.65 -48.64 -46.16
C VAL A 8 32.59 -48.15 -45.19
N MET A 9 31.64 -49.04 -44.89
CA MET A 9 30.51 -48.83 -44.00
C MET A 9 30.93 -49.26 -42.60
N THR A 10 31.07 -48.31 -41.66
CA THR A 10 31.37 -48.61 -40.25
C THR A 10 30.08 -48.43 -39.43
N THR A 11 29.54 -49.55 -38.97
CA THR A 11 28.38 -49.62 -38.07
C THR A 11 28.76 -49.15 -36.67
N PHE A 12 28.22 -48.02 -36.23
CA PHE A 12 28.33 -47.58 -34.84
C PHE A 12 27.03 -47.90 -34.11
N ALA A 13 27.07 -48.92 -33.24
CA ALA A 13 25.98 -49.26 -32.33
C ALA A 13 26.06 -48.35 -31.11
N PHE A 14 25.21 -47.33 -31.03
CA PHE A 14 25.05 -46.55 -29.80
C PHE A 14 23.96 -47.18 -28.94
N ALA A 15 24.36 -47.61 -27.74
CA ALA A 15 23.47 -48.12 -26.71
C ALA A 15 22.46 -47.05 -26.28
N VAL A 16 21.19 -47.44 -26.19
CA VAL A 16 20.09 -46.62 -25.68
C VAL A 16 20.32 -46.32 -24.19
N THR A 17 20.71 -45.08 -23.89
CA THR A 17 20.68 -44.54 -22.52
C THR A 17 19.29 -44.00 -22.26
N ALA A 18 18.45 -44.78 -21.57
CA ALA A 18 17.21 -44.28 -20.99
C ALA A 18 17.58 -43.43 -19.75
N CYS A 19 17.76 -42.12 -19.93
CA CYS A 19 17.66 -41.20 -18.79
C CYS A 19 16.19 -41.10 -18.43
N SER A 20 15.74 -41.94 -17.50
CA SER A 20 14.53 -41.70 -16.72
C SER A 20 14.73 -40.37 -16.02
N SER A 21 14.18 -39.31 -16.61
CA SER A 21 13.97 -38.05 -15.91
C SER A 21 12.98 -38.34 -14.80
N LEU A 22 13.50 -38.58 -13.59
CA LEU A 22 12.74 -38.34 -12.39
C LEU A 22 12.34 -36.86 -12.45
N ASN A 23 11.11 -36.61 -12.91
CA ASN A 23 10.40 -35.39 -12.59
C ASN A 23 10.21 -35.43 -11.07
N ASN A 24 11.27 -35.03 -10.35
CA ASN A 24 11.18 -34.65 -8.97
C ASN A 24 10.15 -33.53 -8.94
N ASN A 25 8.95 -33.89 -8.49
CA ASN A 25 7.95 -32.96 -8.01
C ASN A 25 8.58 -32.25 -6.80
N LEU A 26 9.49 -31.31 -7.08
CA LEU A 26 9.76 -30.22 -6.17
C LEU A 26 8.43 -29.48 -6.14
N GLN A 27 7.60 -29.82 -5.16
CA GLN A 27 6.74 -28.87 -4.50
C GLN A 27 7.65 -27.69 -4.13
N GLN A 28 7.81 -26.77 -5.08
CA GLN A 28 8.10 -25.38 -4.80
C GLN A 28 6.88 -24.92 -4.02
N HIS A 29 6.96 -25.13 -2.70
CA HIS A 29 6.27 -24.28 -1.77
C HIS A 29 6.90 -22.91 -2.02
N SER A 30 6.34 -22.17 -2.98
CA SER A 30 6.59 -20.76 -3.13
C SER A 30 6.21 -20.17 -1.78
N SER A 31 7.19 -19.97 -0.90
CA SER A 31 7.00 -19.07 0.22
C SER A 31 6.59 -17.75 -0.44
N VAL A 32 5.32 -17.40 -0.34
CA VAL A 32 4.82 -16.09 -0.77
C VAL A 32 5.55 -15.12 0.15
N HIS A 33 6.74 -14.70 -0.28
CA HIS A 33 7.49 -13.68 0.42
C HIS A 33 6.74 -12.39 0.15
N LYS A 34 5.77 -12.11 1.02
CA LYS A 34 4.92 -10.92 0.96
C LYS A 34 5.86 -9.71 0.91
N SER A 35 5.89 -9.01 -0.23
CA SER A 35 6.74 -7.82 -0.34
C SER A 35 6.28 -6.79 0.70
N PHE A 36 7.23 -6.03 1.26
CA PHE A 36 6.91 -5.01 2.27
C PHE A 36 5.91 -3.97 1.74
N ILE A 37 5.92 -3.75 0.43
CA ILE A 37 5.12 -2.73 -0.24
C ILE A 37 3.68 -3.20 -0.51
N GLU A 38 3.43 -4.50 -0.56
CA GLU A 38 2.11 -5.04 -0.91
C GLU A 38 1.03 -4.66 0.11
N GLY A 39 -0.10 -4.18 -0.39
CA GLY A 39 -1.26 -3.81 0.41
C GLY A 39 -1.82 -2.45 0.04
N ILE A 40 -2.56 -1.88 0.98
CA ILE A 40 -3.23 -0.59 0.83
C ILE A 40 -2.46 0.46 1.64
N TRP A 41 -2.21 1.59 0.99
CA TRP A 41 -1.50 2.74 1.54
C TRP A 41 -2.32 3.99 1.32
N GLU A 42 -2.16 4.96 2.21
CA GLU A 42 -2.92 6.20 2.24
C GLU A 42 -1.96 7.37 2.33
N ASP A 43 -2.19 8.41 1.53
CA ASP A 43 -1.45 9.67 1.62
C ASP A 43 -2.05 10.62 2.67
N GLN A 44 -1.44 11.79 2.85
CA GLN A 44 -1.94 12.80 3.81
C GLN A 44 -3.27 13.45 3.39
N ASN A 45 -3.65 13.34 2.11
CA ASN A 45 -4.90 13.85 1.57
C ASN A 45 -6.00 12.79 1.59
N GLY A 46 -5.73 11.61 2.14
CA GLY A 46 -6.64 10.48 2.19
C GLY A 46 -6.75 9.72 0.87
N ILE A 47 -5.89 9.96 -0.11
CA ILE A 47 -5.87 9.21 -1.37
C ILE A 47 -5.35 7.79 -1.13
N ILE A 48 -6.04 6.78 -1.68
CA ILE A 48 -5.72 5.38 -1.45
C ILE A 48 -4.93 4.81 -2.63
N SER A 49 -3.72 4.32 -2.34
CA SER A 49 -2.86 3.60 -3.27
C SER A 49 -2.77 2.11 -2.92
N THR A 50 -2.98 1.25 -3.90
CA THR A 50 -2.96 -0.21 -3.75
C THR A 50 -1.81 -0.81 -4.54
N PHE A 51 -0.99 -1.59 -3.86
CA PHE A 51 0.11 -2.38 -4.43
C PHE A 51 -0.31 -3.85 -4.41
N GLN A 52 -0.57 -4.40 -5.58
CA GLN A 52 -1.01 -5.79 -5.74
C GLN A 52 0.19 -6.70 -5.94
N SER A 53 0.09 -7.95 -5.47
CA SER A 53 1.16 -8.95 -5.55
C SER A 53 1.60 -9.30 -6.98
N ASP A 54 0.84 -8.92 -8.00
CA ASP A 54 1.19 -9.06 -9.42
C ASP A 54 2.11 -7.95 -9.95
N GLY A 55 2.50 -6.99 -9.08
CA GLY A 55 3.33 -5.84 -9.43
C GLY A 55 2.54 -4.64 -9.96
N THR A 56 1.20 -4.69 -9.94
CA THR A 56 0.39 -3.55 -10.39
C THR A 56 0.15 -2.54 -9.27
N PHE A 57 0.10 -1.28 -9.66
CA PHE A 57 -0.15 -0.13 -8.80
C PHE A 57 -1.42 0.59 -9.26
N LYS A 58 -2.30 0.95 -8.32
CA LYS A 58 -3.49 1.76 -8.60
C LYS A 58 -3.74 2.77 -7.50
N THR A 59 -4.24 3.94 -7.86
CA THR A 59 -4.63 4.98 -6.91
C THR A 59 -6.07 5.41 -7.14
N HIS A 60 -6.84 5.58 -6.07
CA HIS A 60 -8.26 5.93 -6.10
C HIS A 60 -8.57 7.13 -5.19
N SER A 61 -9.58 7.90 -5.55
CA SER A 61 -10.13 8.98 -4.72
C SER A 61 -10.91 8.43 -3.52
N THR A 62 -10.94 9.19 -2.42
CA THR A 62 -11.71 8.90 -1.19
C THR A 62 -12.87 9.85 -0.95
N ASP A 63 -13.20 10.70 -1.94
CA ASP A 63 -14.38 11.57 -1.93
C ASP A 63 -15.74 10.84 -2.05
N GLY A 64 -15.76 9.51 -1.93
CA GLY A 64 -16.93 8.66 -2.11
C GLY A 64 -17.19 8.20 -3.54
N SER A 65 -16.48 8.72 -4.54
CA SER A 65 -16.63 8.29 -5.95
C SER A 65 -15.84 7.01 -6.28
N ASN A 66 -14.81 6.69 -5.50
CA ASN A 66 -13.85 5.61 -5.78
C ASN A 66 -13.25 5.68 -7.20
N THR A 67 -13.11 6.91 -7.72
CA THR A 67 -12.58 7.13 -9.08
C THR A 67 -11.10 6.78 -9.13
N THR A 68 -10.65 6.07 -10.17
CA THR A 68 -9.23 5.78 -10.39
C THR A 68 -8.51 7.06 -10.84
N LEU A 69 -7.50 7.49 -10.09
CA LEU A 69 -6.72 8.69 -10.35
C LEU A 69 -5.41 8.39 -11.09
N ALA A 70 -4.82 7.22 -10.85
CA ALA A 70 -3.60 6.77 -11.49
C ALA A 70 -3.52 5.23 -11.54
N THR A 71 -2.80 4.73 -12.54
CA THR A 71 -2.49 3.30 -12.71
C THR A 71 -1.02 3.14 -13.06
N GLY A 72 -0.44 1.97 -12.79
CA GLY A 72 0.96 1.75 -13.09
C GLY A 72 1.45 0.37 -12.68
N PHE A 73 2.76 0.26 -12.67
CA PHE A 73 3.48 -0.90 -12.18
C PHE A 73 4.53 -0.46 -11.18
N TYR A 74 4.86 -1.35 -10.26
CA TYR A 74 5.94 -1.11 -9.32
C TYR A 74 6.93 -2.27 -9.37
N ARG A 75 8.17 -1.97 -9.02
CA ARG A 75 9.22 -2.96 -8.85
C ARG A 75 10.02 -2.63 -7.61
N GLN A 76 10.09 -3.60 -6.72
CA GLN A 76 10.97 -3.52 -5.57
C GLN A 76 12.43 -3.57 -6.04
N THR A 77 13.20 -2.55 -5.67
CA THR A 77 14.62 -2.44 -6.04
C THR A 77 15.56 -2.90 -4.93
N SER A 78 15.12 -2.82 -3.67
CA SER A 78 15.84 -3.36 -2.51
C SER A 78 14.86 -3.81 -1.41
N ALA A 79 15.37 -4.27 -0.26
CA ALA A 79 14.52 -4.71 0.86
C ALA A 79 13.60 -3.59 1.40
N THR A 80 13.92 -2.32 1.11
CA THR A 80 13.23 -1.13 1.61
C THR A 80 12.91 -0.11 0.52
N GLU A 81 13.27 -0.35 -0.73
CA GLU A 81 13.05 0.60 -1.83
C GLU A 81 12.20 0.01 -2.94
N VAL A 82 11.41 0.87 -3.56
CA VAL A 82 10.53 0.53 -4.67
C VAL A 82 10.51 1.67 -5.68
N ASP A 83 10.58 1.31 -6.96
CA ASP A 83 10.31 2.23 -8.06
C ASP A 83 8.90 1.97 -8.59
N ILE A 84 8.18 3.04 -8.92
CA ILE A 84 6.83 3.01 -9.44
C ILE A 84 6.82 3.77 -10.76
N ASP A 85 6.43 3.10 -11.84
CA ASP A 85 6.13 3.72 -13.13
C ASP A 85 4.61 3.89 -13.20
N MET A 86 4.12 5.12 -13.05
CA MET A 86 2.67 5.40 -13.07
C MET A 86 2.24 6.33 -14.21
N THR A 87 0.98 6.20 -14.57
CA THR A 87 0.21 7.11 -15.42
C THR A 87 -0.84 7.80 -14.57
N SER A 88 -0.78 9.13 -14.47
CA SER A 88 -1.88 9.92 -13.92
C SER A 88 -2.99 10.02 -14.96
N LEU A 89 -4.18 9.53 -14.63
CA LEU A 89 -5.36 9.63 -15.49
C LEU A 89 -5.97 11.03 -15.45
N VAL A 90 -5.83 11.72 -14.31
CA VAL A 90 -6.34 13.09 -14.12
C VAL A 90 -5.55 14.10 -14.96
N ARG A 91 -4.24 13.90 -15.07
CA ARG A 91 -3.34 14.84 -15.77
C ARG A 91 -2.81 14.32 -17.11
N ASN A 92 -3.16 13.08 -17.47
CA ASN A 92 -2.67 12.39 -18.66
C ASN A 92 -1.14 12.45 -18.82
N SER A 93 -0.41 12.12 -17.74
CA SER A 93 1.04 12.21 -17.68
C SER A 93 1.66 10.96 -17.09
N LEU A 94 2.80 10.53 -17.63
CA LEU A 94 3.63 9.47 -17.07
C LEU A 94 4.63 10.06 -16.08
N GLN A 95 4.85 9.37 -14.95
CA GLN A 95 5.81 9.78 -13.93
C GLN A 95 6.44 8.55 -13.27
N ARG A 96 7.75 8.59 -13.05
CA ARG A 96 8.44 7.66 -12.14
C ARG A 96 8.48 8.22 -10.73
N ILE A 97 8.28 7.33 -9.76
CA ILE A 97 8.35 7.65 -8.33
C ILE A 97 9.27 6.64 -7.67
N HIS A 98 10.18 7.15 -6.87
CA HIS A 98 11.05 6.35 -6.02
C HIS A 98 10.56 6.47 -4.58
N CYS A 99 10.28 5.35 -3.93
CA CYS A 99 9.85 5.32 -2.54
C CYS A 99 10.79 4.48 -1.68
N SER A 100 11.09 4.98 -0.49
CA SER A 100 11.85 4.27 0.54
C SER A 100 11.01 4.05 1.80
N LEU A 101 11.15 2.86 2.40
CA LEU A 101 10.54 2.50 3.67
C LEU A 101 11.32 3.15 4.81
N VAL A 102 10.72 4.17 5.42
CA VAL A 102 11.34 4.92 6.54
C VAL A 102 11.00 4.28 7.88
N LYS A 103 9.78 3.74 8.00
CA LYS A 103 9.29 2.94 9.12
C LYS A 103 8.42 1.81 8.57
N GLU A 104 8.20 0.75 9.34
CA GLU A 104 7.41 -0.42 8.90
C GLU A 104 6.06 -0.07 8.25
N GLU A 105 5.45 1.05 8.62
CA GLU A 105 4.16 1.50 8.10
C GLU A 105 4.22 2.87 7.40
N LYS A 106 5.42 3.35 7.01
CA LYS A 106 5.59 4.66 6.34
C LYS A 106 6.62 4.64 5.22
N LEU A 107 6.19 5.09 4.05
CA LEU A 107 7.02 5.33 2.87
C LEU A 107 7.29 6.82 2.68
N SER A 108 8.50 7.15 2.26
CA SER A 108 8.86 8.47 1.75
C SER A 108 9.08 8.35 0.25
N CYS A 109 8.23 9.02 -0.52
CA CYS A 109 8.23 8.96 -1.98
C CYS A 109 8.69 10.28 -2.59
N THR A 110 9.45 10.18 -3.66
CA THR A 110 9.91 11.32 -4.47
C THR A 110 9.61 11.02 -5.94
N SER A 111 8.91 11.94 -6.61
CA SER A 111 8.63 11.85 -8.05
C SER A 111 9.71 12.53 -8.89
N GLU A 112 9.76 12.23 -10.18
CA GLU A 112 10.71 12.82 -11.15
C GLU A 112 10.69 14.35 -11.22
N ASN A 113 9.59 15.00 -10.84
CA ASN A 113 9.48 16.46 -10.74
C ASN A 113 9.91 17.01 -9.36
N ASN A 114 10.65 16.23 -8.57
CA ASN A 114 11.11 16.56 -7.21
C ASN A 114 10.00 16.87 -6.21
N SER A 115 8.77 16.38 -6.44
CA SER A 115 7.71 16.45 -5.41
C SER A 115 7.90 15.33 -4.40
N HIS A 116 7.72 15.66 -3.12
CA HIS A 116 7.82 14.70 -2.03
C HIS A 116 6.46 14.48 -1.40
N PHE A 117 6.15 13.22 -1.12
CA PHE A 117 4.96 12.83 -0.39
C PHE A 117 5.24 11.59 0.44
N SER A 118 4.37 11.32 1.42
CA SER A 118 4.47 10.13 2.25
C SER A 118 3.21 9.30 2.12
N LEU A 119 3.39 7.99 2.10
CA LEU A 119 2.31 7.03 2.19
C LEU A 119 2.41 6.31 3.53
N SER A 120 1.28 6.15 4.21
CA SER A 120 1.18 5.39 5.45
C SER A 120 0.35 4.14 5.20
N ARG A 121 0.65 3.06 5.91
CA ARG A 121 -0.12 1.82 5.75
C ARG A 121 -1.58 2.09 6.13
N SER A 122 -2.52 1.81 5.22
CA SER A 122 -3.92 2.04 5.51
C SER A 122 -4.41 1.01 6.53
N LYS A 123 -5.12 1.48 7.55
CA LYS A 123 -5.84 0.61 8.48
C LYS A 123 -7.16 0.10 7.90
N PHE A 124 -7.50 0.53 6.69
CA PHE A 124 -8.62 0.00 5.93
C PHE A 124 -8.23 -1.38 5.37
N THR A 125 -8.33 -2.42 6.19
CA THR A 125 -8.40 -3.79 5.68
C THR A 125 -9.63 -3.86 4.76
N PRO A 126 -9.49 -4.19 3.46
CA PRO A 126 -10.65 -4.45 2.64
C PRO A 126 -11.42 -5.58 3.33
N PRO A 127 -12.75 -5.45 3.51
CA PRO A 127 -13.52 -6.46 4.20
C PRO A 127 -13.27 -7.81 3.51
N PRO A 128 -12.79 -8.83 4.23
CA PRO A 128 -12.75 -10.16 3.66
C PRO A 128 -14.19 -10.53 3.32
N ASN A 129 -14.42 -10.97 2.10
CA ASN A 129 -15.71 -11.54 1.75
C ASN A 129 -15.97 -12.72 2.70
N ASN A 130 -16.92 -12.52 3.64
CA ASN A 130 -17.58 -13.46 4.56
C ASN A 130 -17.04 -13.60 6.01
N PRO A 131 -17.88 -14.01 7.00
CA PRO A 131 -18.58 -13.11 7.93
C PRO A 131 -18.24 -13.41 9.41
N LEU A 132 -18.42 -12.42 10.28
CA LEU A 132 -18.56 -12.56 11.75
C LEU A 132 -17.64 -13.61 12.42
N SER A 133 -16.37 -13.28 12.67
CA SER A 133 -15.73 -13.77 13.89
C SER A 133 -16.22 -12.92 15.06
N LEU A 134 -17.37 -13.30 15.60
CA LEU A 134 -17.80 -12.89 16.94
C LEU A 134 -16.76 -13.42 17.93
N SER A 135 -15.72 -12.64 18.23
CA SER A 135 -14.84 -12.97 19.35
C SER A 135 -15.61 -12.77 20.65
N SER A 136 -15.69 -13.86 21.41
CA SER A 136 -16.29 -14.04 22.72
C SER A 136 -16.01 -12.93 23.76
N PRO A 137 -16.82 -12.87 24.84
CA PRO A 137 -16.93 -11.71 25.71
C PRO A 137 -15.71 -11.43 26.58
N GLN A 138 -15.33 -10.15 26.58
CA GLN A 138 -14.88 -9.32 27.69
C GLN A 138 -14.51 -10.05 29.00
N ASN A 139 -13.21 -10.06 29.31
CA ASN A 139 -12.72 -10.27 30.67
C ASN A 139 -13.24 -9.11 31.55
N PRO A 140 -14.01 -9.36 32.62
CA PRO A 140 -14.51 -8.29 33.48
C PRO A 140 -13.39 -7.70 34.36
N PRO A 141 -13.41 -6.39 34.66
CA PRO A 141 -12.56 -5.85 35.71
C PRO A 141 -12.97 -6.43 37.07
N GLN A 142 -12.02 -7.04 37.77
CA GLN A 142 -12.15 -7.42 39.18
C GLN A 142 -12.34 -6.16 40.02
N VAL A 143 -13.58 -5.91 40.46
CA VAL A 143 -13.90 -4.91 41.48
C VAL A 143 -13.82 -5.58 42.83
N SER A 144 -12.82 -5.18 43.62
CA SER A 144 -12.73 -5.48 45.04
C SER A 144 -14.02 -5.08 45.75
N GLN A 145 -14.54 -6.02 46.53
CA GLN A 145 -15.63 -5.83 47.46
C GLN A 145 -15.18 -4.85 48.56
N ASP A 146 -15.89 -3.74 48.71
CA ASP A 146 -16.08 -3.19 50.05
C ASP A 146 -17.55 -2.81 50.23
N THR A 147 -18.07 -3.32 51.34
CA THR A 147 -19.47 -3.35 51.70
C THR A 147 -19.68 -2.32 52.78
N THR A 148 -20.40 -1.23 52.53
CA THR A 148 -21.30 -0.68 53.55
C THR A 148 -22.34 0.27 52.96
N GLN A 149 -23.53 0.14 53.55
CA GLN A 149 -24.81 0.81 53.32
C GLN A 149 -24.69 2.35 53.43
N ILE A 150 -25.64 3.24 53.09
CA ILE A 150 -27.06 3.27 53.47
C ILE A 150 -27.77 4.39 52.66
N LEU A 151 -28.94 4.05 52.09
CA LEU A 151 -30.21 4.79 52.07
C LEU A 151 -30.21 6.34 52.15
N SER A 152 -30.67 7.03 51.10
CA SER A 152 -31.82 7.96 51.19
C SER A 152 -32.18 8.64 49.86
N SER A 153 -33.48 8.77 49.68
CA SER A 153 -34.30 9.35 48.63
C SER A 153 -34.14 10.86 48.41
N GLY A 154 -34.39 11.34 47.18
CA GLY A 154 -34.58 12.76 46.90
C GLY A 154 -34.96 13.05 45.44
N THR A 155 -36.26 13.08 45.16
CA THR A 155 -36.92 13.62 43.96
C THR A 155 -36.76 15.14 43.88
N GLN A 156 -36.99 15.73 42.67
CA GLN A 156 -37.18 17.16 42.32
C GLN A 156 -35.94 17.87 41.75
N THR A 157 -35.98 18.77 40.75
CA THR A 157 -37.04 19.33 39.91
C THR A 157 -36.36 20.04 38.72
N THR A 158 -37.09 20.09 37.61
CA THR A 158 -37.06 20.97 36.44
C THR A 158 -36.45 22.38 36.63
N GLN A 159 -35.83 22.91 35.56
CA GLN A 159 -35.68 24.34 35.13
C GLN A 159 -34.26 24.57 34.61
N THR A 160 -33.91 25.44 33.66
CA THR A 160 -34.59 26.34 32.70
C THR A 160 -33.42 27.05 31.99
N THR A 161 -33.40 27.00 30.65
CA THR A 161 -33.06 28.10 29.72
C THR A 161 -31.70 28.82 29.78
N GLN A 162 -31.33 29.33 28.59
CA GLN A 162 -30.36 30.42 28.30
C GLN A 162 -28.90 29.97 28.14
N SER A 163 -28.09 30.53 27.23
CA SER A 163 -28.25 31.51 26.14
C SER A 163 -26.83 31.71 25.55
N SER A 164 -26.77 32.32 24.37
CA SER A 164 -25.63 33.08 23.80
C SER A 164 -24.45 32.28 23.25
N HIS A 165 -24.22 32.29 21.93
CA HIS A 165 -23.59 33.35 21.10
C HIS A 165 -22.08 33.52 21.37
N GLY A 166 -21.28 33.32 20.31
CA GLY A 166 -19.88 33.75 20.31
C GLY A 166 -19.04 33.13 19.18
N ILE A 167 -19.23 33.62 17.95
CA ILE A 167 -18.18 33.58 16.92
C ILE A 167 -17.16 34.66 17.28
N PRO A 168 -15.85 34.40 17.11
CA PRO A 168 -15.03 35.40 16.45
C PRO A 168 -14.14 34.79 15.36
N THR A 169 -14.29 35.36 14.17
CA THR A 169 -13.38 35.36 13.03
C THR A 169 -12.02 35.96 13.42
N ALA A 170 -10.92 35.40 12.93
CA ALA A 170 -9.62 36.08 12.90
C ALA A 170 -8.87 35.77 11.58
N PRO A 171 -8.04 36.70 11.07
CA PRO A 171 -7.74 36.84 9.65
C PRO A 171 -6.40 36.22 9.23
N SER A 172 -6.33 35.86 7.95
CA SER A 172 -5.11 35.51 7.21
C SER A 172 -4.09 36.66 7.19
N PRO A 173 -2.78 36.36 7.29
CA PRO A 173 -1.74 37.26 6.82
C PRO A 173 -1.30 36.94 5.38
N ASP A 174 -1.40 37.97 4.55
CA ASP A 174 -0.77 38.18 3.24
C ASP A 174 0.67 37.66 3.18
N MET A 175 0.97 36.86 2.16
CA MET A 175 2.34 36.49 1.81
C MET A 175 2.78 37.32 0.59
N PRO A 176 3.93 38.01 0.64
CA PRO A 176 4.35 38.96 -0.38
C PRO A 176 4.74 38.29 -1.71
N PRO A 177 4.63 39.01 -2.85
CA PRO A 177 5.04 38.52 -4.16
C PRO A 177 6.57 38.38 -4.27
N PRO A 178 7.07 37.44 -5.10
CA PRO A 178 8.50 37.28 -5.34
C PRO A 178 9.08 38.49 -6.10
N SER A 179 10.14 39.06 -5.54
CA SER A 179 10.95 40.13 -6.14
C SER A 179 11.47 39.70 -7.51
N GLN A 180 11.16 40.50 -8.53
CA GLN A 180 11.82 40.45 -9.83
C GLN A 180 13.22 41.07 -9.70
N SER A 181 14.25 40.27 -9.89
CA SER A 181 15.61 40.76 -10.12
C SER A 181 15.80 40.98 -11.61
N GLN A 182 15.89 42.25 -12.02
CA GLN A 182 16.40 42.69 -13.32
C GLN A 182 17.91 42.40 -13.39
N ILE A 183 18.41 41.78 -14.47
CA ILE A 183 19.11 42.41 -15.60
C ILE A 183 20.11 43.49 -15.16
N GLU A 184 21.41 43.16 -15.15
CA GLU A 184 22.53 44.09 -15.40
C GLU A 184 23.65 43.31 -16.14
N ASP A 185 24.05 43.89 -17.29
CA ASP A 185 25.16 43.65 -18.25
C ASP A 185 25.49 42.23 -18.78
#